data_AF-A0A350AE08-F1
#
_entry.id   AF-A0A350AE08-F1
#
_cell.length_a   1.000
_cell.length_b   1.000
_cell.length_c   1.000
_cell.angle_alpha   90.00
_cell.angle_beta   90.00
_cell.angle_gamma   90.00
#
_symmetry.space_group_name_H-M   'P 1'
#
loop_
_entity.id
_entity.type
_entity.pdbx_description
1 polymer ?
#
loop_
_entity_poly.entity_id
_entity_poly.type
_entity_poly.pdbx_seq_one_letter_code
_entity_poly.pdbx_strand_id
1 'polypeptide(L)'
;VGEEAEALKCAYIISQTAAVMERAEIIGTRDKEFVLLYAGYILQIYVSGTENQKLLALKAVADRRDLEQTLDEFEAQSDYCRKRFPIR
;
A
#
# COMPACT_ATOMS: atom_id res chain seq x y z
N VAL A 1 -2.07 -9.26 15.06
CA VAL A 1 -2.93 -8.68 13.99
C VAL A 1 -3.05 -9.75 12.92
N GLY A 2 -4.19 -9.86 12.21
CA GLY A 2 -4.36 -10.90 11.19
C GLY A 2 -3.57 -10.61 9.91
N GLU A 3 -3.17 -11.65 9.18
CA GLU A 3 -2.36 -11.54 7.95
C GLU A 3 -2.99 -10.62 6.89
N GLU A 4 -4.31 -10.69 6.71
CA GLU A 4 -5.03 -9.81 5.77
C GLU A 4 -4.98 -8.33 6.19
N ALA A 5 -5.04 -8.04 7.49
CA ALA A 5 -4.98 -6.68 7.99
C ALA A 5 -3.58 -6.07 7.83
N GLU A 6 -2.53 -6.90 7.94
CA GLU A 6 -1.17 -6.49 7.60
C GLU A 6 -1.00 -6.28 6.10
N ALA A 7 -1.57 -7.13 5.25
CA ALA A 7 -1.57 -6.97 3.80
C ALA A 7 -2.27 -5.67 3.38
N LEU A 8 -3.45 -5.37 3.97
CA LEU A 8 -4.18 -4.12 3.76
C LEU A 8 -3.34 -2.89 4.14
N LYS A 9 -2.66 -2.94 5.29
CA LYS A 9 -1.76 -1.87 5.73
C LYS A 9 -0.59 -1.68 4.75
N CYS A 10 0.02 -2.78 4.31
CA CYS A 10 1.12 -2.74 3.34
C CYS A 10 0.69 -2.16 1.98
N ALA A 11 -0.45 -2.63 1.44
CA ALA A 11 -0.99 -2.10 0.20
C ALA A 11 -1.24 -0.60 0.29
N TYR A 12 -1.83 -0.13 1.41
CA TYR A 12 -2.10 1.28 1.64
C TYR A 12 -0.81 2.13 1.71
N ILE A 13 0.18 1.72 2.51
CA ILE A 13 1.44 2.47 2.66
C ILE A 13 2.16 2.58 1.31
N ILE A 14 2.24 1.47 0.57
CA ILE A 14 2.90 1.45 -0.74
C ILE A 14 2.17 2.37 -1.72
N SER A 15 0.84 2.30 -1.80
CA SER A 15 0.07 3.13 -2.73
C SER A 15 0.16 4.62 -2.40
N GLN A 16 0.08 4.98 -1.11
CA GLN A 16 0.18 6.37 -0.68
C GLN A 16 1.56 6.94 -0.93
N THR A 17 2.60 6.14 -0.70
CA THR A 17 3.95 6.63 -0.90
C THR A 17 4.26 6.87 -2.36
N ALA A 18 3.81 6.00 -3.27
CA ALA A 18 3.94 6.23 -4.71
C ALA A 18 3.32 7.58 -5.11
N ALA A 19 2.14 7.91 -4.57
CA ALA A 19 1.48 9.18 -4.82
C ALA A 19 2.24 10.38 -4.22
N VAL A 20 2.84 10.24 -3.04
CA VAL A 20 3.64 11.30 -2.42
C VAL A 20 4.95 11.51 -3.17
N MET A 21 5.66 10.44 -3.51
CA MET A 21 6.93 10.50 -4.26
C MET A 21 6.74 11.09 -5.65
N GLU A 22 5.63 10.79 -6.34
CA GLU A 22 5.32 11.45 -7.61
C GLU A 22 5.09 12.96 -7.42
N ARG A 23 4.29 13.35 -6.41
CA ARG A 23 4.06 14.79 -6.12
C ARG A 23 5.33 15.54 -5.73
N ALA A 24 6.29 14.85 -5.13
CA ALA A 24 7.61 15.38 -4.79
C ALA A 24 8.61 15.28 -5.95
N GLU A 25 8.18 14.84 -7.14
CA GLU A 25 9.00 14.66 -8.34
C GLU A 25 10.19 13.69 -8.16
N ILE A 26 10.11 12.79 -7.17
CA ILE A 26 11.13 11.77 -6.88
C ILE A 26 11.02 10.60 -7.86
N ILE A 27 9.78 10.24 -8.24
CA ILE A 27 9.50 9.18 -9.22
C ILE A 27 8.60 9.71 -10.33
N GLY A 28 8.70 9.12 -11.52
CA GLY A 28 7.80 9.46 -12.61
C GLY A 28 6.43 8.80 -12.48
N THR A 29 5.46 9.28 -13.27
CA THR A 29 4.11 8.70 -13.31
C THR A 29 4.10 7.21 -13.64
N ARG A 30 4.99 6.76 -14.53
CA ARG A 30 5.12 5.34 -14.88
C ARG A 30 5.56 4.47 -13.70
N ASP A 31 6.49 4.97 -12.88
CA ASP A 31 6.95 4.27 -11.69
C ASP A 31 5.84 4.23 -10.63
N LYS A 32 5.10 5.34 -10.46
CA LYS A 32 3.90 5.37 -9.61
C LYS A 32 2.89 4.30 -10.05
N GLU A 33 2.57 4.23 -11.34
CA GLU A 33 1.63 3.23 -11.87
C GLU A 33 2.09 1.80 -11.59
N PHE A 34 3.38 1.51 -11.76
CA PHE A 34 3.95 0.21 -11.42
C PHE A 34 3.79 -0.12 -9.93
N VAL A 35 4.06 0.85 -9.05
CA VAL A 35 3.91 0.66 -7.59
C VAL A 35 2.44 0.49 -7.19
N LEU A 36 1.52 1.20 -7.84
CA LEU A 36 0.07 1.02 -7.62
C LEU A 36 -0.40 -0.37 -8.08
N LEU A 37 0.12 -0.90 -9.19
CA LEU A 37 -0.15 -2.27 -9.62
C LEU A 37 0.36 -3.29 -8.59
N TYR A 38 1.57 -3.08 -8.05
CA TYR A 38 2.12 -3.92 -6.98
C TYR A 38 1.23 -3.92 -5.72
N ALA A 39 0.79 -2.74 -5.25
CA ALA A 39 -0.16 -2.64 -4.14
C ALA A 39 -1.49 -3.36 -4.45
N GLY A 40 -1.99 -3.24 -5.68
CA GLY A 40 -3.17 -3.96 -6.16
C GLY A 40 -2.99 -5.47 -6.10
N TYR A 41 -1.84 -6.01 -6.50
CA TYR A 41 -1.53 -7.43 -6.41
C TYR A 41 -1.48 -7.93 -4.96
N ILE A 42 -0.97 -7.13 -4.01
CA ILE A 42 -1.03 -7.47 -2.59
C ILE A 42 -2.49 -7.69 -2.16
N LEU A 43 -3.38 -6.78 -2.53
CA LEU A 43 -4.82 -6.92 -2.22
C LEU A 43 -5.43 -8.15 -2.90
N GLN A 44 -5.03 -8.46 -4.12
CA GLN A 44 -5.60 -9.60 -4.84
C GLN A 44 -5.18 -10.94 -4.26
N ILE A 45 -3.92 -11.07 -3.84
CA ILE A 45 -3.35 -12.33 -3.36
C ILE A 45 -3.65 -12.56 -1.88
N TYR A 46 -3.54 -11.51 -1.04
CA TYR A 46 -3.47 -11.66 0.42
C TYR A 46 -4.67 -11.13 1.18
N VAL A 47 -5.67 -10.57 0.51
CA VAL A 47 -6.89 -10.06 1.14
C VAL A 47 -8.07 -10.76 0.49
N SER A 48 -8.88 -11.47 1.30
CA SER A 48 -10.11 -12.09 0.82
C SER A 48 -11.22 -11.06 0.57
N GLY A 49 -12.32 -11.53 -0.03
CA GLY A 49 -13.49 -10.72 -0.34
C GLY A 49 -13.52 -10.19 -1.78
N THR A 50 -14.60 -9.47 -2.10
CA THR A 50 -14.82 -8.85 -3.40
C THR A 50 -13.94 -7.61 -3.58
N GLU A 51 -13.75 -7.18 -4.82
CA GLU A 51 -12.99 -5.96 -5.12
C GLU A 51 -13.54 -4.74 -4.34
N ASN A 52 -14.86 -4.57 -4.30
CA ASN A 52 -15.50 -3.51 -3.51
C ASN A 52 -15.20 -3.63 -2.00
N GLN A 53 -15.18 -4.85 -1.44
CA GLN A 53 -14.85 -5.05 -0.03
C GLN A 53 -13.39 -4.68 0.25
N LYS A 54 -12.46 -5.05 -0.64
CA LYS A 54 -11.04 -4.69 -0.53
C LYS A 54 -10.84 -3.17 -0.59
N LEU A 55 -11.52 -2.49 -1.51
CA LEU A 55 -11.46 -1.02 -1.62
C LEU A 55 -12.02 -0.32 -0.38
N LEU A 56 -13.14 -0.80 0.16
CA LEU A 56 -13.71 -0.27 1.41
C LEU A 56 -12.77 -0.51 2.61
N ALA A 57 -12.15 -1.68 2.68
CA ALA A 57 -11.16 -1.98 3.71
C ALA A 57 -9.93 -1.07 3.60
N LEU A 58 -9.45 -0.81 2.38
CA LEU A 58 -8.35 0.12 2.13
C LEU A 58 -8.70 1.55 2.55
N LYS A 59 -9.92 2.00 2.24
CA LYS A 59 -10.43 3.31 2.69
C LYS A 59 -10.49 3.40 4.22
N ALA A 60 -10.95 2.34 4.89
CA ALA A 60 -10.98 2.30 6.35
C ALA A 60 -9.57 2.35 6.97
N VAL A 61 -8.54 1.84 6.30
CA VAL A 61 -7.13 2.04 6.71
C VAL A 61 -6.71 3.49 6.52
N ALA A 62 -7.09 4.10 5.40
CA ALA A 62 -6.80 5.50 5.10
C ALA A 62 -7.39 6.47 6.14
N ASP A 63 -8.67 6.28 6.49
CA ASP A 63 -9.39 7.15 7.45
C ASP A 63 -8.79 7.09 8.88
N ARG A 64 -7.98 6.08 9.18
CA ARG A 64 -7.37 5.86 10.51
C ARG A 64 -5.92 6.36 10.61
N ARG A 65 -5.31 6.81 9.51
CA ARG A 65 -3.89 7.17 9.46
C ARG A 65 -3.70 8.66 9.20
N ASP A 66 -2.79 9.26 9.96
CA ASP A 66 -2.27 10.59 9.66
C ASP A 66 -1.28 10.50 8.49
N LEU A 67 -1.35 11.49 7.59
CA LEU A 67 -0.54 11.55 6.38
C LEU A 67 0.95 11.73 6.72
N GLU A 68 1.27 12.50 7.76
CA GLU A 68 2.65 12.72 8.21
C GLU A 68 3.27 11.44 8.82
N GLN A 69 2.53 10.74 9.67
CA GLN A 69 2.97 9.42 10.19
C GLN A 69 3.19 8.38 9.09
N THR A 70 2.45 8.49 7.99
CA THR A 70 2.57 7.56 6.86
C THR A 70 3.90 7.74 6.12
N LEU A 71 4.51 8.94 6.17
CA LEU A 71 5.82 9.22 5.55
C LEU A 71 6.99 8.81 6.42
N ASP A 72 6.94 9.04 7.73
CA ASP A 72 8.02 8.62 8.65
C ASP A 72 8.11 7.08 8.75
N GLU A 73 6.98 6.39 8.62
CA GLU A 73 6.95 4.93 8.59
C GLU A 73 7.42 4.32 7.25
N PHE A 74 7.57 5.12 6.19
CA PHE A 74 7.72 4.64 4.81
C PHE A 74 8.96 3.77 4.58
N GLU A 75 10.15 4.25 4.95
CA GLU A 75 11.40 3.59 4.59
C GLU A 75 11.52 2.22 5.27
N ALA A 76 11.12 2.16 6.54
CA ALA A 76 11.09 0.92 7.31
C ALA A 76 9.98 -0.04 6.84
N GLN A 77 8.82 0.46 6.42
CA GLN A 77 7.66 -0.37 6.07
C GLN A 77 7.72 -0.93 4.66
N SER A 78 8.30 -0.21 3.69
CA SER A 78 8.35 -0.66 2.30
C SER A 78 9.14 -1.97 2.15
N ASP A 79 10.29 -2.03 2.81
CA ASP A 79 11.16 -3.18 2.75
C ASP A 79 10.61 -4.37 3.55
N TYR A 80 9.87 -4.09 4.64
CA TYR A 80 9.07 -5.07 5.36
C TYR A 80 7.97 -5.67 4.47
N CYS A 81 7.16 -4.82 3.84
CA CYS A 81 6.01 -5.24 3.03
C CYS A 81 6.44 -6.11 1.84
N ARG A 82 7.55 -5.77 1.19
CA ARG A 82 8.12 -6.58 0.10
C ARG A 82 8.54 -7.97 0.58
N LYS A 83 9.17 -8.08 1.75
CA LYS A 83 9.61 -9.37 2.32
C LYS A 83 8.44 -10.21 2.82
N ARG A 84 7.43 -9.57 3.42
CA ARG A 84 6.28 -10.24 4.04
C ARG A 84 5.23 -10.70 3.02
N PHE A 85 5.02 -9.92 1.96
CA PHE A 85 4.01 -10.15 0.91
C PHE A 85 4.66 -10.17 -0.49
N PRO A 86 5.46 -11.20 -0.80
CA PRO A 86 6.18 -11.28 -2.06
C PRO A 86 5.25 -11.60 -3.24
N ILE A 87 5.29 -10.77 -4.28
CA ILE A 87 4.57 -11.00 -5.53
C ILE A 87 5.51 -11.76 -6.48
N ARG A 88 5.07 -12.92 -6.95
CA ARG A 88 5.82 -13.80 -7.88
C ARG A 88 5.33 -13.64 -9.30
#